data_AF-A0A1S4DIE7-F1
#
_entry.id   AF-A0A1S4DIE7-F1
#
_cell.length_a   1.000
_cell.length_b   1.000
_cell.length_c   1.000
_cell.angle_alpha   90.00
_cell.angle_beta   90.00
_cell.angle_gamma   90.00
#
_symmetry.space_group_name_H-M   'P 1'
#
loop_
_entity.id
_entity.type
_entity.pdbx_description
1 polymer ?
#
loop_
_entity_poly.entity_id
_entity_poly.type
_entity_poly.pdbx_seq_one_letter_code
_entity_poly.pdbx_strand_id
1 'polypeptide(L)'
;AETTVINQCTQLLSPSADPTYVMTYINHSFPQHRQYLCAGAWILMHGHPENINCINLGRVLREFSPEEVTANIYTMVDVLLHHIHLELQRGHPLQDLMLKACGNLSIFIWTHELLPPDILLLALIDRDDNPHALRIVINLLDSKELQQRVKLYLINRGPPEHWLSSGPFKRVELQKALGNYLSWKER
;
A
#
# COMPACT_ATOMS: atom_id res chain seq x y z
N ALA A 1 9.36 -7.60 21.02
CA ALA A 1 8.37 -7.77 19.94
C ALA A 1 8.84 -7.09 18.65
N GLU A 2 9.12 -5.78 18.68
CA GLU A 2 9.60 -5.00 17.51
C GLU A 2 10.80 -5.64 16.79
N THR A 3 11.88 -5.99 17.51
CA THR A 3 13.06 -6.63 16.92
C THR A 3 12.71 -7.92 16.17
N THR A 4 11.77 -8.71 16.69
CA THR A 4 11.32 -9.95 16.05
C THR A 4 10.55 -9.65 14.77
N VAL A 5 9.66 -8.66 14.78
CA VAL A 5 8.91 -8.21 13.60
C VAL A 5 9.87 -7.73 12.51
N ILE A 6 10.84 -6.87 12.87
CA ILE A 6 11.84 -6.38 11.93
C ILE A 6 12.67 -7.54 11.36
N ASN A 7 13.13 -8.47 12.19
CA ASN A 7 13.88 -9.64 11.71
C ASN A 7 13.07 -10.49 10.73
N GLN A 8 11.78 -10.74 11.02
CA GLN A 8 10.89 -11.48 10.12
C GLN A 8 10.67 -10.72 8.80
N CYS A 9 10.47 -9.40 8.86
CA CYS A 9 10.34 -8.57 7.67
C CYS A 9 11.62 -8.54 6.85
N THR A 10 12.80 -8.43 7.47
CA THR A 10 14.10 -8.46 6.76
C THR A 10 14.33 -9.80 6.06
N GLN A 11 14.02 -10.92 6.72
CA GLN A 11 14.14 -12.25 6.10
C GLN A 11 13.20 -12.43 4.91
N LEU A 12 11.98 -11.87 4.99
CA LEU A 12 10.97 -11.96 3.94
C LEU A 12 11.21 -11.00 2.77
N LEU A 13 11.63 -9.77 3.08
CA LEU A 13 11.60 -8.62 2.19
C LEU A 13 12.98 -8.19 1.71
N SER A 14 14.08 -8.77 2.19
CA SER A 14 15.41 -8.50 1.61
C SER A 14 15.40 -8.75 0.09
N PRO A 15 16.15 -7.97 -0.72
CA PRO A 15 16.26 -8.22 -2.17
C PRO A 15 16.81 -9.63 -2.49
N SER A 16 17.61 -10.18 -1.58
CA SER A 16 18.17 -11.54 -1.66
C SER A 16 17.36 -12.60 -0.91
N ALA A 17 16.14 -12.28 -0.47
CA ALA A 17 15.31 -13.19 0.31
C ALA A 17 14.99 -14.48 -0.45
N ASP A 18 15.08 -15.62 0.24
CA ASP A 18 14.68 -16.92 -0.28
C ASP A 18 13.16 -16.91 -0.56
N PRO A 19 12.73 -17.18 -1.81
CA PRO A 19 11.30 -17.24 -2.15
C PRO A 19 10.50 -18.26 -1.34
N THR A 20 11.13 -19.31 -0.81
CA THR A 20 10.48 -20.34 0.02
C THR A 20 10.09 -19.81 1.40
N TYR A 21 10.76 -18.76 1.89
CA TYR A 21 10.47 -18.15 3.18
C TYR A 21 9.06 -17.54 3.27
N VAL A 22 8.44 -17.20 2.12
CA VAL A 22 7.05 -16.74 2.04
C VAL A 22 6.11 -17.73 2.76
N MET A 23 6.24 -19.03 2.47
CA MET A 23 5.41 -20.06 3.11
C MET A 23 5.72 -20.21 4.59
N THR A 24 6.99 -20.08 4.98
CA THR A 24 7.38 -20.09 6.39
C THR A 24 6.71 -18.94 7.14
N TYR A 25 6.74 -17.73 6.59
CA TYR A 25 6.11 -16.56 7.17
C TYR A 25 4.58 -16.74 7.31
N ILE A 26 3.90 -17.17 6.23
CA ILE A 26 2.45 -17.37 6.23
C ILE A 26 2.01 -18.44 7.25
N ASN A 27 2.81 -19.50 7.45
CA ASN A 27 2.42 -20.60 8.32
C ASN A 27 2.82 -20.40 9.78
N HIS A 28 3.94 -19.71 10.04
CA HIS A 28 4.57 -19.70 11.38
C HIS A 28 4.67 -18.31 12.01
N SER A 29 4.48 -17.21 11.27
CA SER A 29 4.47 -15.89 11.90
C SER A 29 3.26 -15.74 12.81
N PHE A 30 3.47 -15.21 14.02
CA PHE A 30 2.39 -14.90 14.93
C PHE A 30 1.41 -13.90 14.30
N PRO A 31 0.09 -14.08 14.45
CA PRO A 31 -0.91 -13.17 13.87
C PRO A 31 -0.65 -11.70 14.22
N GLN A 32 -0.26 -11.41 15.47
CA GLN A 32 0.06 -10.05 15.94
C GLN A 32 1.30 -9.45 15.26
N HIS A 33 2.20 -10.26 14.71
CA HIS A 33 3.36 -9.75 13.97
C HIS A 33 3.00 -9.48 12.50
N ARG A 34 2.05 -10.25 11.94
CA ARG A 34 1.59 -10.08 10.55
C ARG A 34 0.94 -8.74 10.30
N GLN A 35 0.31 -8.13 11.31
CA GLN A 35 -0.28 -6.79 11.20
C GLN A 35 0.75 -5.69 10.94
N TYR A 36 2.04 -5.95 11.17
CA TYR A 36 3.13 -5.00 10.94
C TYR A 36 3.86 -5.24 9.63
N LEU A 37 3.39 -6.14 8.76
CA LEU A 37 4.09 -6.47 7.51
C LEU A 37 4.26 -5.25 6.61
N CYS A 38 3.20 -4.48 6.40
CA CYS A 38 3.26 -3.24 5.59
C CYS A 38 4.13 -2.17 6.26
N ALA A 39 4.06 -2.04 7.59
CA ALA A 39 4.91 -1.12 8.35
C ALA A 39 6.39 -1.50 8.23
N GLY A 40 6.72 -2.79 8.37
CA GLY A 40 8.07 -3.31 8.21
C GLY A 40 8.60 -3.10 6.80
N ALA A 41 7.79 -3.35 5.77
CA ALA A 41 8.14 -3.06 4.39
C ALA A 41 8.46 -1.57 4.18
N TRP A 42 7.62 -0.68 4.72
CA TRP A 42 7.84 0.76 4.63
C TRP A 42 9.14 1.21 5.32
N ILE A 43 9.40 0.70 6.53
CA ILE A 43 10.63 0.99 7.29
C ILE A 43 11.87 0.51 6.53
N LEU A 44 11.88 -0.74 6.09
CA LEU A 44 13.03 -1.36 5.40
C LEU A 44 13.32 -0.72 4.04
N MET A 45 12.31 -0.12 3.41
CA MET A 45 12.51 0.58 2.15
C MET A 45 13.48 1.76 2.33
N HIS A 46 13.48 2.45 3.48
CA HIS A 46 14.36 3.60 3.74
C HIS A 46 14.36 4.69 2.64
N GLY A 47 13.31 4.79 1.81
CA GLY A 47 13.23 5.71 0.67
C GLY A 47 13.72 5.14 -0.66
N HIS A 48 14.15 3.88 -0.64
CA HIS A 48 14.82 3.15 -1.70
C HIS A 48 14.01 1.87 -2.00
N PRO A 49 13.13 1.90 -2.99
CA PRO A 49 12.24 0.79 -3.35
C PRO A 49 12.96 -0.52 -3.64
N GLU A 50 14.17 -0.43 -4.18
CA GLU A 50 15.08 -1.53 -4.46
C GLU A 50 15.52 -2.30 -3.21
N ASN A 51 15.35 -1.73 -2.02
CA ASN A 51 15.71 -2.37 -0.76
C ASN A 51 14.69 -3.41 -0.30
N ILE A 52 13.53 -3.50 -0.94
CA ILE A 52 12.50 -4.47 -0.58
C ILE A 52 12.08 -5.34 -1.77
N ASN A 53 11.80 -6.60 -1.47
CA ASN A 53 11.24 -7.57 -2.39
C ASN A 53 9.72 -7.42 -2.44
N CYS A 54 9.23 -6.50 -3.27
CA CYS A 54 7.80 -6.26 -3.50
C CYS A 54 7.05 -7.49 -4.02
N ILE A 55 7.74 -8.44 -4.68
CA ILE A 55 7.14 -9.69 -5.14
C ILE A 55 6.76 -10.57 -3.96
N ASN A 56 7.67 -10.75 -3.00
CA ASN A 56 7.38 -11.51 -1.78
C ASN A 56 6.29 -10.82 -0.94
N LEU A 57 6.34 -9.49 -0.81
CA LEU A 57 5.29 -8.74 -0.14
C LEU A 57 3.92 -9.00 -0.77
N GLY A 58 3.83 -8.89 -2.09
CA GLY A 58 2.60 -9.17 -2.84
C GLY A 58 2.11 -10.61 -2.69
N ARG A 59 3.02 -11.60 -2.62
CA ARG A 59 2.65 -13.01 -2.37
C ARG A 59 2.03 -13.20 -1.00
N VAL A 60 2.58 -12.59 0.05
CA VAL A 60 2.03 -12.71 1.41
C VAL A 60 0.69 -11.97 1.52
N LEU A 61 0.59 -10.75 1.00
CA LEU A 61 -0.64 -9.96 1.06
C LEU A 61 -1.82 -10.63 0.32
N ARG A 62 -1.56 -11.48 -0.67
CA ARG A 62 -2.62 -12.26 -1.36
C ARG A 62 -3.23 -13.36 -0.50
N GLU A 63 -2.49 -13.86 0.48
CA GLU A 63 -2.98 -14.89 1.41
C GLU A 63 -3.74 -14.28 2.58
N PHE A 64 -3.56 -12.98 2.84
CA PHE A 64 -4.26 -12.27 3.90
C PHE A 64 -5.73 -12.03 3.53
N SER A 65 -6.59 -12.03 4.54
CA SER A 65 -7.98 -11.60 4.40
C SER A 65 -8.06 -10.09 4.14
N PRO A 66 -9.16 -9.57 3.56
CA PRO A 66 -9.38 -8.13 3.42
C PRO A 66 -9.24 -7.37 4.75
N GLU A 67 -9.70 -7.96 5.85
CA GLU A 67 -9.59 -7.41 7.20
C GLU A 67 -8.13 -7.35 7.68
N GLU A 68 -7.34 -8.40 7.42
CA GLU A 68 -5.91 -8.43 7.73
C GLU A 68 -5.11 -7.40 6.91
N VAL A 69 -5.44 -7.23 5.63
CA VAL A 69 -4.84 -6.20 4.77
C VAL A 69 -5.21 -4.81 5.28
N THR A 70 -6.48 -4.58 5.64
CA THR A 70 -6.94 -3.31 6.21
C THR A 70 -6.20 -3.00 7.51
N ALA A 71 -6.13 -3.95 8.45
CA ALA A 71 -5.40 -3.78 9.70
C ALA A 71 -3.91 -3.46 9.48
N ASN A 72 -3.28 -4.10 8.48
CA ASN A 72 -1.90 -3.81 8.08
C ASN A 72 -1.72 -2.36 7.58
N ILE A 73 -2.66 -1.86 6.78
CA ILE A 73 -2.61 -0.50 6.24
C ILE A 73 -2.74 0.52 7.38
N TYR A 74 -3.71 0.37 8.27
CA TYR A 74 -3.86 1.26 9.43
C TYR A 74 -2.63 1.23 10.33
N THR A 75 -2.10 0.04 10.61
CA THR A 75 -0.87 -0.12 11.41
C THR A 75 0.33 0.56 10.72
N MET A 76 0.46 0.42 9.40
CA MET A 76 1.51 1.10 8.62
C MET A 76 1.37 2.62 8.69
N VAL A 77 0.15 3.17 8.60
CA VAL A 77 -0.11 4.61 8.72
C VAL A 77 0.30 5.10 10.11
N ASP A 78 -0.07 4.40 11.17
CA ASP A 78 0.31 4.76 12.55
C ASP A 78 1.83 4.78 12.73
N VAL A 79 2.53 3.75 12.24
CA VAL A 79 4.00 3.66 12.29
C VAL A 79 4.66 4.74 11.45
N LEU A 80 4.14 5.03 10.25
CA LEU A 80 4.61 6.09 9.36
C LEU A 80 4.53 7.46 10.05
N LEU A 81 3.38 7.81 10.62
CA LEU A 81 3.15 9.09 11.27
C LEU A 81 4.01 9.23 12.53
N HIS A 82 4.13 8.15 13.31
CA HIS A 82 5.04 8.13 14.45
C HIS A 82 6.50 8.32 14.03
N HIS A 83 6.94 7.68 12.95
CA HIS A 83 8.30 7.84 12.42
C HIS A 83 8.55 9.27 11.95
N ILE A 84 7.62 9.89 11.22
CA ILE A 84 7.72 11.31 10.84
C ILE A 84 7.92 12.19 12.07
N HIS A 85 7.13 11.97 13.13
CA HIS A 85 7.26 12.73 14.37
C HIS A 85 8.65 12.58 15.01
N LEU A 86 9.18 11.36 15.09
CA LEU A 86 10.51 11.11 15.64
C LEU A 86 11.62 11.76 14.81
N GLU A 87 11.56 11.68 13.49
CA GLU A 87 12.56 12.27 12.61
C GLU A 87 12.53 13.81 12.64
N LEU A 88 11.35 14.41 12.80
CA LEU A 88 11.23 15.86 13.04
C LEU A 88 11.92 16.28 14.35
N GLN A 89 11.75 15.50 15.42
CA GLN A 89 12.44 15.77 16.69
C GLN A 89 13.96 15.66 16.57
N ARG A 90 14.45 14.82 15.65
CA ARG A 90 15.88 14.68 15.33
C ARG A 90 16.41 15.81 14.43
N GLY A 91 15.56 16.74 14.01
CA GLY A 91 15.92 17.89 13.19
C GLY A 91 15.88 17.64 11.69
N HIS A 92 15.32 16.50 11.24
CA HIS A 92 15.12 16.28 9.81
C HIS A 92 14.04 17.21 9.25
N PRO A 93 14.24 17.78 8.05
CA PRO A 93 13.29 18.72 7.46
C PRO A 93 12.00 18.00 7.04
N LEU A 94 10.85 18.58 7.40
CA LEU A 94 9.53 18.03 7.09
C LEU A 94 9.34 17.73 5.60
N GLN A 95 9.84 18.60 4.72
CA GLN A 95 9.67 18.45 3.28
C GLN A 95 10.28 17.14 2.75
N ASP A 96 11.48 16.77 3.22
CA ASP A 96 12.16 15.55 2.81
C ASP A 96 11.43 14.31 3.34
N LEU A 97 10.95 14.39 4.58
CA LEU A 97 10.13 13.33 5.19
C LEU A 97 8.83 13.12 4.43
N MET A 98 8.15 14.19 4.02
CA MET A 98 6.92 14.12 3.22
C MET A 98 7.18 13.54 1.83
N LEU A 99 8.26 13.97 1.16
CA LEU A 99 8.63 13.47 -0.15
C LEU A 99 8.93 11.96 -0.10
N LYS A 100 9.68 11.53 0.92
CA LYS A 100 9.98 10.12 1.17
C LYS A 100 8.72 9.31 1.46
N ALA A 101 7.85 9.80 2.36
CA ALA A 101 6.59 9.15 2.68
C ALA A 101 5.70 8.97 1.45
N CYS A 102 5.48 10.05 0.68
CA CYS A 102 4.64 10.02 -0.51
C CYS A 102 5.24 9.15 -1.61
N GLY A 103 6.55 9.25 -1.86
CA GLY A 103 7.25 8.40 -2.84
C GLY A 103 7.13 6.92 -2.51
N ASN A 104 7.32 6.57 -1.24
CA ASN A 104 7.18 5.20 -0.76
C ASN A 104 5.75 4.67 -0.94
N LEU A 105 4.75 5.43 -0.53
CA LEU A 105 3.34 5.03 -0.66
C LEU A 105 2.94 4.91 -2.13
N SER A 106 3.34 5.86 -2.98
CA SER A 106 3.11 5.81 -4.44
C SER A 106 3.61 4.52 -5.07
N ILE A 107 4.67 3.93 -4.56
CA ILE A 107 5.21 2.67 -5.09
C ILE A 107 4.35 1.48 -4.72
N PHE A 108 3.85 1.46 -3.48
CA PHE A 108 2.90 0.43 -3.05
C PHE A 108 1.59 0.51 -3.82
N ILE A 109 1.06 1.70 -4.07
CA ILE A 109 -0.24 1.86 -4.70
C ILE A 109 -0.16 1.93 -6.23
N TRP A 110 0.71 2.74 -6.83
CA TRP A 110 0.69 3.00 -8.28
C TRP A 110 1.66 2.14 -9.08
N THR A 111 2.81 1.77 -8.50
CA THR A 111 3.85 1.00 -9.23
C THR A 111 3.64 -0.51 -9.11
N HIS A 112 3.51 -1.00 -7.88
CA HIS A 112 3.39 -2.44 -7.61
C HIS A 112 1.97 -2.89 -7.27
N GLU A 113 1.04 -1.93 -7.08
CA GLU A 113 -0.38 -2.19 -6.83
C GLU A 113 -0.64 -3.18 -5.68
N LEU A 114 0.22 -3.10 -4.65
CA LEU A 114 0.22 -3.97 -3.48
C LEU A 114 -0.86 -3.59 -2.47
N LEU A 115 -1.16 -2.29 -2.36
CA LEU A 115 -2.12 -1.77 -1.40
C LEU A 115 -3.31 -1.11 -2.10
N PRO A 116 -4.54 -1.35 -1.63
CA PRO A 116 -5.73 -0.64 -2.09
C PRO A 116 -5.65 0.86 -1.72
N PRO A 117 -5.65 1.77 -2.70
CA PRO A 117 -5.44 3.20 -2.46
C PRO A 117 -6.60 3.85 -1.70
N ASP A 118 -7.83 3.38 -1.89
CA ASP A 118 -9.02 3.83 -1.18
C ASP A 118 -8.94 3.54 0.33
N ILE A 119 -8.50 2.34 0.71
CA ILE A 119 -8.31 1.99 2.13
C ILE A 119 -7.14 2.76 2.75
N LEU A 120 -6.04 2.97 2.00
CA LEU A 120 -4.92 3.79 2.46
C LEU A 120 -5.33 5.25 2.68
N LEU A 121 -6.07 5.83 1.72
CA LEU A 121 -6.59 7.19 1.85
C LEU A 121 -7.54 7.30 3.04
N LEU A 122 -8.45 6.34 3.22
CA LEU A 122 -9.34 6.29 4.38
C LEU A 122 -8.55 6.23 5.69
N ALA A 123 -7.56 5.34 5.80
CA ALA A 123 -6.74 5.21 7.00
C ALA A 123 -5.96 6.49 7.35
N LEU A 124 -5.49 7.24 6.34
CA LEU A 124 -4.86 8.54 6.55
C LEU A 124 -5.87 9.62 6.94
N ILE A 125 -7.06 9.63 6.34
CA ILE A 125 -8.12 10.59 6.65
C ILE A 125 -8.68 10.36 8.06
N ASP A 126 -8.81 9.12 8.51
CA ASP A 126 -9.23 8.75 9.87
C ASP A 126 -8.20 9.15 10.96
N ARG A 127 -7.05 9.71 10.56
CA ARG A 127 -6.08 10.39 11.44
C ARG A 127 -6.14 11.89 11.22
N ASP A 128 -7.35 12.43 11.16
CA ASP A 128 -7.64 13.84 10.89
C ASP A 128 -7.11 14.81 11.96
N ASP A 129 -6.78 14.28 13.14
CA ASP A 129 -6.05 14.98 14.20
C ASP A 129 -4.57 15.21 13.88
N ASN A 130 -4.01 14.54 12.86
CA ASN A 130 -2.62 14.69 12.44
C ASN A 130 -2.48 15.48 11.11
N PRO A 131 -1.91 16.70 11.13
CA PRO A 131 -1.79 17.52 9.91
C PRO A 131 -0.87 16.89 8.85
N HIS A 132 0.07 16.03 9.22
CA HIS A 132 0.93 15.33 8.27
C HIS A 132 0.17 14.25 7.50
N ALA A 133 -0.81 13.59 8.14
CA ALA A 133 -1.66 12.60 7.48
C ALA A 133 -2.47 13.25 6.35
N LEU A 134 -3.15 14.36 6.64
CA LEU A 134 -3.93 15.11 5.64
C LEU A 134 -3.05 15.69 4.53
N ARG A 135 -1.82 16.11 4.85
CA ARG A 135 -0.87 16.57 3.82
C ARG A 135 -0.44 15.43 2.89
N ILE A 136 -0.26 14.22 3.41
CA ILE A 136 0.00 13.03 2.56
C ILE A 136 -1.19 12.76 1.66
N VAL A 137 -2.44 12.82 2.19
CA VAL A 137 -3.67 12.63 1.40
C VAL A 137 -3.71 13.59 0.21
N ILE A 138 -3.46 14.89 0.42
CA ILE A 138 -3.42 15.89 -0.65
C ILE A 138 -2.41 15.49 -1.73
N ASN A 139 -1.17 15.15 -1.33
CA ASN A 139 -0.13 14.77 -2.30
C ASN A 139 -0.48 13.51 -3.10
N LEU A 140 -1.13 12.53 -2.48
CA LEU A 140 -1.55 11.31 -3.16
C LEU A 140 -2.70 11.58 -4.15
N LEU A 141 -3.64 12.45 -3.78
CA LEU A 141 -4.76 12.85 -4.66
C LEU A 141 -4.30 13.72 -5.83
N ASP A 142 -3.29 14.56 -5.62
CA ASP A 142 -2.69 15.42 -6.66
C ASP A 142 -1.70 14.67 -7.56
N SER A 143 -1.45 13.38 -7.30
CA SER A 143 -0.51 12.57 -8.09
C SER A 143 -0.94 12.46 -9.55
N LYS A 144 0.02 12.58 -10.47
CA LYS A 144 -0.22 12.49 -11.91
C LYS A 144 -0.70 11.09 -12.28
N GLU A 145 -0.24 10.08 -11.57
CA GLU A 145 -0.59 8.68 -11.71
C GLU A 145 -2.11 8.49 -11.54
N LEU A 146 -2.68 9.00 -10.43
CA LEU A 146 -4.12 8.94 -10.19
C LEU A 146 -4.89 9.73 -11.26
N GLN A 147 -4.46 10.96 -11.55
CA GLN A 147 -5.11 11.80 -12.56
C GLN A 147 -5.15 11.13 -13.94
N GLN A 148 -4.06 10.50 -14.36
CA GLN A 148 -3.98 9.78 -15.63
C GLN A 148 -4.87 8.54 -15.65
N ARG A 149 -4.87 7.74 -14.58
CA ARG A 149 -5.74 6.55 -14.43
C ARG A 149 -7.22 6.93 -14.51
N VAL A 150 -7.63 7.95 -13.76
CA VAL A 150 -9.02 8.46 -13.78
C VAL A 150 -9.38 9.01 -15.16
N LYS A 151 -8.50 9.79 -15.78
CA LYS A 151 -8.73 10.31 -17.14
C LYS A 151 -8.91 9.19 -18.15
N LEU A 152 -8.07 8.16 -18.10
CA LEU A 152 -8.16 6.99 -18.99
C LEU A 152 -9.46 6.23 -18.76
N TYR A 153 -9.87 6.03 -17.50
CA TYR A 153 -11.16 5.43 -17.18
C TYR A 153 -12.32 6.24 -17.74
N LEU A 154 -12.35 7.55 -17.55
CA LEU A 154 -13.43 8.42 -18.04
C LEU A 154 -13.59 8.36 -19.56
N ILE A 155 -12.49 8.23 -20.31
CA ILE A 155 -12.51 8.09 -21.77
C ILE A 155 -13.06 6.70 -22.20
N ASN A 156 -12.79 5.65 -21.42
CA ASN A 156 -13.04 4.26 -21.82
C ASN A 156 -14.25 3.59 -21.15
N ARG A 157 -14.88 4.20 -20.13
CA ARG A 157 -15.87 3.55 -19.24
C ARG A 157 -17.21 3.15 -19.90
N GLY A 158 -17.47 3.55 -21.14
CA GLY A 158 -18.76 3.36 -21.81
C GLY A 158 -19.91 4.16 -21.16
N PRO A 159 -21.16 3.95 -21.60
CA PRO A 159 -22.33 4.61 -21.02
C PRO A 159 -22.53 4.22 -19.54
N PRO A 160 -22.81 5.18 -18.64
CA PRO A 160 -23.05 4.87 -17.23
C PRO A 160 -24.34 4.07 -16.99
N GLU A 161 -25.34 4.20 -17.87
CA GLU A 161 -26.65 3.55 -17.79
C GLU A 161 -26.62 2.08 -18.22
N HIS A 162 -25.71 1.29 -17.64
CA HIS A 162 -25.57 -0.14 -17.92
C HIS A 162 -26.86 -0.95 -17.71
N TRP A 163 -27.75 -0.49 -16.81
CA TRP A 163 -29.06 -1.08 -16.56
C TRP A 163 -30.04 -0.96 -17.74
N LEU A 164 -29.76 -0.12 -18.74
CA LEU A 164 -30.55 -0.03 -19.97
C LEU A 164 -30.20 -1.14 -20.98
N SER A 165 -29.13 -1.89 -20.74
CA SER A 165 -28.72 -3.02 -21.57
C SER A 165 -29.08 -4.34 -20.90
N SER A 166 -29.70 -5.26 -21.65
CA SER A 166 -30.07 -6.60 -21.17
C SER A 166 -28.91 -7.61 -21.19
N GLY A 167 -27.74 -7.21 -21.71
CA GLY A 167 -26.53 -8.04 -21.73
C GLY A 167 -25.67 -7.88 -20.46
N PRO A 168 -24.73 -8.82 -20.21
CA PRO A 168 -23.79 -8.68 -19.11
C PRO A 168 -22.97 -7.39 -19.25
N PHE A 169 -22.91 -6.58 -18.19
CA PHE A 169 -22.14 -5.34 -18.21
C PHE A 169 -20.64 -5.65 -18.35
N LYS A 170 -20.08 -5.33 -19.51
CA LYS A 170 -18.65 -5.51 -19.79
C LYS A 170 -17.90 -4.23 -19.45
N ARG A 171 -17.13 -4.25 -18.37
CA ARG A 171 -16.19 -3.17 -18.03
C ARG A 171 -15.01 -3.22 -19.01
N VAL A 172 -14.99 -2.32 -19.99
CA VAL A 172 -13.93 -2.26 -21.01
C VAL A 172 -12.63 -1.78 -20.37
N GLU A 173 -11.55 -2.55 -20.56
CA GLU A 173 -10.17 -2.18 -20.19
C GLU A 173 -9.98 -1.73 -18.71
N LEU A 174 -10.80 -2.19 -17.76
CA LEU A 174 -10.78 -1.74 -16.37
C LEU A 174 -9.39 -1.86 -15.71
N GLN A 175 -8.74 -3.01 -15.87
CA GLN A 175 -7.40 -3.25 -15.32
C GLN A 175 -6.34 -2.31 -15.91
N LYS A 176 -6.46 -1.98 -17.20
CA LYS A 176 -5.57 -1.03 -17.88
C LYS A 176 -5.86 0.42 -17.44
N ALA A 177 -7.10 0.72 -17.10
CA ALA A 177 -7.53 2.05 -16.69
C ALA A 177 -7.22 2.34 -15.20
N LEU A 178 -7.49 1.37 -14.32
CA LEU A 178 -7.47 1.56 -12.87
C LEU A 178 -6.45 0.67 -12.15
N GLY A 179 -5.82 -0.29 -12.81
CA GLY A 179 -4.86 -1.20 -12.19
C GLY A 179 -5.47 -2.50 -11.67
N ASN A 180 -4.63 -3.35 -11.10
CA ASN A 180 -4.94 -4.70 -10.63
C ASN A 180 -5.13 -4.79 -9.11
N TYR A 181 -5.71 -3.75 -8.50
CA TYR A 181 -5.95 -3.70 -7.06
C TYR A 181 -6.82 -4.86 -6.60
N LEU A 182 -6.21 -5.81 -5.89
CA LEU A 182 -6.85 -6.93 -5.20
C LEU A 182 -7.93 -7.68 -6.01
N SER A 183 -7.92 -7.57 -7.34
CA SER A 183 -8.90 -8.19 -8.25
C SER A 183 -8.68 -9.69 -8.44
N TRP A 184 -8.05 -10.36 -7.47
CA TRP A 184 -7.43 -11.67 -7.68
C TRP A 184 -8.00 -12.78 -6.81
N LYS A 185 -9.22 -12.59 -6.29
CA LYS A 185 -10.12 -13.71 -6.07
C LYS A 185 -11.35 -13.46 -6.92
N GLU A 186 -11.44 -14.15 -8.06
CA GLU A 186 -12.76 -14.57 -8.52
C GLU A 186 -13.42 -15.26 -7.33
N ARG A 187 -14.37 -14.57 -6.69
CA ARG A 187 -15.30 -15.19 -5.75
C ARG A 187 -16.53 -15.60 -6.55
#